data_AF-A0A4S8QFK6-F1
#
_entry.id   AF-A0A4S8QFK6-F1
#
_cell.length_a   1.000
_cell.length_b   1.000
_cell.length_c   1.000
_cell.angle_alpha   90.00
_cell.angle_beta   90.00
_cell.angle_gamma   90.00
#
_symmetry.space_group_name_H-M   'P 1'
#
loop_
_entity.id
_entity.type
_entity.pdbx_description
1 polymer ?
#
loop_
_entity_poly.entity_id
_entity_poly.type
_entity_poly.pdbx_seq_one_letter_code
_entity_poly.pdbx_strand_id
1 'polypeptide(L)'
;MSDTAISETGEWTPLGTFTRDIGMGDAIRLAVERSATNPAHHRITCDEGKGPRAICTFRQPGTDSTGWTRAWHGDPLSPGILSQAREIARRANEG
;
A
#
# COMPACT_ATOMS: atom_id res chain seq x y z
N MET A 1 -20.48 17.82 6.74
CA MET A 1 -19.08 17.46 6.42
C MET A 1 -19.01 15.96 6.55
N SER A 2 -19.16 15.23 5.45
CA SER A 2 -19.17 13.77 5.47
C SER A 2 -17.75 13.28 5.28
N ASP A 3 -17.15 12.78 6.34
CA ASP A 3 -15.93 11.99 6.31
C ASP A 3 -16.28 10.67 5.63
N THR A 4 -16.03 10.57 4.33
CA THR A 4 -16.11 9.30 3.61
C THR A 4 -14.93 8.45 4.06
N ALA A 5 -15.11 7.74 5.17
CA ALA A 5 -14.28 6.59 5.48
C ALA A 5 -14.36 5.66 4.27
N ILE A 6 -13.21 5.43 3.64
CA ILE A 6 -13.05 4.61 2.45
C ILE A 6 -13.26 3.15 2.87
N SER A 7 -14.53 2.75 3.01
CA SER A 7 -14.94 1.37 3.24
C SER A 7 -14.99 0.62 1.90
N GLU A 8 -13.86 0.58 1.17
CA GLU A 8 -13.72 -0.35 0.05
C GLU A 8 -13.35 -1.73 0.61
N THR A 9 -14.35 -2.42 1.15
CA THR A 9 -14.34 -3.88 1.34
C THR A 9 -14.44 -4.58 -0.01
N GLY A 10 -13.59 -4.20 -0.97
CA GLY A 10 -13.32 -5.00 -2.15
C GLY A 10 -12.56 -6.26 -1.71
N GLU A 11 -12.71 -7.35 -2.46
CA GLU A 11 -11.83 -8.49 -2.31
C GLU A 11 -10.43 -8.07 -2.82
N TRP A 12 -9.43 -8.19 -1.94
CA TRP A 12 -8.05 -7.79 -2.22
C TRP A 12 -7.19 -9.04 -2.34
N THR A 13 -6.49 -9.18 -3.47
CA THR A 13 -5.57 -10.28 -3.73
C THR A 13 -4.18 -9.91 -3.22
N PRO A 14 -3.58 -10.68 -2.28
CA PRO A 14 -2.22 -10.46 -1.85
C PRO A 14 -1.22 -10.67 -2.99
N LEU A 15 -0.32 -9.72 -3.19
CA LEU A 15 0.77 -9.81 -4.18
C LEU A 15 2.13 -10.07 -3.53
N GLY A 16 2.32 -9.61 -2.29
CA GLY A 16 3.56 -9.84 -1.55
C GLY A 16 3.68 -8.97 -0.31
N THR A 17 4.72 -9.22 0.49
CA THR A 17 5.03 -8.44 1.69
C THR A 17 6.48 -8.02 1.70
N PHE A 18 6.78 -6.89 2.35
CA PHE A 18 8.14 -6.43 2.59
C PHE A 18 8.22 -5.70 3.93
N THR A 19 9.43 -5.56 4.46
CA THR A 19 9.69 -4.89 5.74
C THR A 19 10.44 -3.60 5.51
N ARG A 20 10.16 -2.58 6.32
CA ARG A 20 10.90 -1.32 6.34
C ARG A 20 11.44 -1.05 7.74
N ASP A 21 12.74 -0.82 7.83
CA ASP A 21 13.38 -0.35 9.06
C ASP A 21 12.87 1.06 9.38
N ILE A 22 12.44 1.27 10.62
CA ILE A 22 11.93 2.56 11.13
C ILE A 22 12.86 3.16 12.20
N GLY A 23 14.03 2.56 12.41
CA GLY A 23 15.03 2.96 13.39
C GLY A 23 14.87 2.24 14.73
N MET A 24 15.88 2.43 15.59
CA MET A 24 15.93 1.88 16.96
C MET A 24 15.75 0.35 17.07
N GLY A 25 16.10 -0.38 16.00
CA GLY A 25 15.95 -1.84 15.96
C GLY A 25 14.51 -2.31 15.72
N ASP A 26 13.61 -1.40 15.31
CA ASP A 26 12.23 -1.73 14.99
C ASP A 26 11.98 -1.66 13.47
N ALA A 27 11.01 -2.45 13.01
CA ALA A 27 10.68 -2.53 11.61
C ALA A 27 9.20 -2.85 11.41
N ILE A 28 8.59 -2.20 10.42
CA ILE A 28 7.19 -2.41 10.07
C ILE A 28 7.05 -3.41 8.93
N ARG A 29 6.02 -4.26 9.00
CA ARG A 29 5.65 -5.16 7.92
C ARG A 29 4.57 -4.54 7.06
N LEU A 30 4.83 -4.49 5.75
CA LEU A 30 3.95 -3.94 4.73
C LEU A 30 3.51 -5.05 3.78
N ALA A 31 2.25 -5.01 3.34
CA ALA A 31 1.73 -5.88 2.29
C ALA A 31 1.24 -5.08 1.10
N VAL A 32 1.43 -5.63 -0.09
CA VAL A 32 0.91 -5.09 -1.35
C VAL A 32 -0.22 -5.98 -1.80
N GLU A 33 -1.36 -5.37 -2.11
CA GLU A 33 -2.55 -6.07 -2.54
C GLU A 33 -3.12 -5.42 -3.79
N ARG A 34 -3.76 -6.21 -4.65
CA ARG A 34 -4.43 -5.78 -5.87
C ARG A 34 -5.94 -5.93 -5.71
N SER A 35 -6.71 -4.98 -6.20
CA SER A 35 -8.15 -5.09 -6.21
C SER A 35 -8.57 -6.21 -7.17
N ALA A 36 -9.44 -7.10 -6.71
CA ALA A 36 -10.01 -8.16 -7.55
C ALA A 36 -10.95 -7.60 -8.65
N THR A 37 -11.56 -6.44 -8.41
CA THR A 37 -12.51 -5.82 -9.34
C THR A 37 -11.86 -4.83 -10.30
N ASN A 38 -10.67 -4.32 -9.95
CA ASN A 38 -9.88 -3.44 -10.81
C ASN A 38 -8.40 -3.79 -10.70
N PRO A 39 -7.84 -4.61 -11.61
CA PRO A 39 -6.44 -5.04 -11.57
C PRO A 39 -5.43 -3.90 -11.65
N ALA A 40 -5.82 -2.70 -12.09
CA ALA A 40 -4.94 -1.54 -12.06
C ALA A 40 -4.85 -0.90 -10.67
N HIS A 41 -5.79 -1.17 -9.77
CA HIS A 41 -5.84 -0.62 -8.42
C HIS A 41 -5.11 -1.50 -7.42
N HIS A 42 -4.25 -0.86 -6.63
CA HIS A 42 -3.42 -1.49 -5.64
C HIS A 42 -3.49 -0.71 -4.33
N ARG A 43 -3.23 -1.40 -3.23
CA ARG A 43 -3.03 -0.76 -1.93
C ARG A 43 -1.83 -1.33 -1.20
N ILE A 44 -1.31 -0.52 -0.30
CA ILE A 44 -0.30 -0.92 0.68
C ILE A 44 -1.00 -0.96 2.03
N THR A 45 -0.89 -2.08 2.72
CA THR A 45 -1.34 -2.21 4.11
C THR A 45 -0.14 -2.32 5.05
N CYS A 46 -0.27 -1.78 6.25
CA CYS A 46 0.73 -1.85 7.31
C CYS A 46 0.10 -2.50 8.53
N ASP A 47 0.79 -3.45 9.15
CA ASP A 47 0.39 -4.03 10.44
C ASP A 47 1.34 -3.56 11.54
N GLU A 48 0.81 -2.72 12.42
CA GLU A 48 1.49 -2.17 13.60
C GLU A 48 1.02 -2.88 14.89
N GLY A 49 0.60 -4.14 14.79
CA GLY A 49 0.13 -4.95 15.92
C GLY A 49 -1.35 -4.73 16.28
N LYS A 50 -2.10 -4.00 15.46
CA LYS A 50 -3.56 -3.80 15.58
C LYS A 50 -4.33 -4.34 14.37
N GLY A 51 -3.65 -5.17 13.57
CA GLY A 51 -4.13 -5.70 12.31
C GLY A 51 -3.80 -4.78 11.12
N PRO A 52 -3.77 -5.34 9.90
CA PRO A 52 -3.39 -4.59 8.71
C PRO A 52 -4.36 -3.44 8.40
N ARG A 53 -3.83 -2.25 8.14
CA ARG A 53 -4.60 -1.09 7.67
C ARG A 53 -4.02 -0.55 6.38
N ALA A 54 -4.89 -0.18 5.44
CA ALA A 54 -4.46 0.49 4.22
C ALA A 54 -3.85 1.86 4.55
N ILE A 55 -2.60 2.07 4.14
CA ILE A 55 -1.87 3.33 4.35
C ILE A 55 -1.69 4.11 3.04
N CYS A 56 -1.82 3.42 1.91
CA CYS A 56 -1.65 3.98 0.57
C CYS A 56 -2.51 3.22 -0.45
N THR A 57 -3.06 3.94 -1.42
CA THR A 57 -3.66 3.39 -2.64
C THR A 57 -2.94 3.94 -3.85
N PHE A 58 -2.67 3.13 -4.85
CA PHE A 58 -2.01 3.56 -6.08
C PHE A 58 -2.48 2.78 -7.31
N ARG A 59 -2.21 3.32 -8.50
CA ARG A 59 -2.43 2.60 -9.76
C ARG A 59 -1.14 1.95 -10.28
N GLN A 60 -1.27 0.81 -10.96
CA GLN A 60 -0.19 0.19 -11.74
C GLN A 60 -0.80 -0.61 -12.91
N PRO A 61 -0.39 -0.36 -14.18
CA PRO A 61 0.55 0.68 -14.61
C PRO A 61 -0.01 2.09 -14.40
N GLY A 62 0.87 3.06 -14.12
CA GLY A 62 0.52 4.48 -14.00
C GLY A 62 1.03 5.12 -12.69
N THR A 63 1.57 6.32 -12.77
CA THR A 63 2.16 7.02 -11.60
C THR A 63 1.22 8.04 -10.96
N ASP A 64 0.20 8.49 -11.69
CA ASP A 64 -0.43 9.79 -11.44
C ASP A 64 -1.52 9.77 -10.37
N SER A 65 -1.96 8.59 -9.94
CA SER A 65 -2.91 8.44 -8.84
C SER A 65 -2.25 7.65 -7.70
N THR A 66 -1.75 8.38 -6.72
CA THR A 66 -1.26 7.83 -5.45
C THR A 66 -1.92 8.62 -4.31
N GLY A 67 -2.63 7.92 -3.44
CA GLY A 67 -3.31 8.50 -2.28
C GLY A 67 -2.72 7.91 -1.00
N TRP A 68 -2.13 8.75 -0.17
CA TRP A 68 -1.64 8.38 1.15
C TRP A 68 -2.65 8.74 2.23
N THR A 69 -2.72 7.95 3.29
CA THR A 69 -3.39 8.38 4.52
C THR A 69 -2.63 9.54 5.15
N ARG A 70 -3.31 10.33 6.00
CA ARG A 70 -2.73 11.54 6.62
C ARG A 70 -1.40 11.30 7.34
N ALA A 71 -1.25 10.17 8.04
CA ALA A 71 -0.04 9.84 8.78
C ALA A 71 1.17 9.57 7.87
N TRP A 72 0.92 9.09 6.65
CA TRP A 72 1.96 8.69 5.70
C TRP A 72 2.16 9.73 4.58
N HIS A 73 1.28 10.71 4.47
CA HIS A 73 1.39 11.78 3.50
C HIS A 73 2.53 12.75 3.88
N GLY A 74 3.61 12.74 3.09
CA GLY A 74 4.81 13.54 3.35
C GLY A 74 5.80 12.88 4.31
N ASP A 75 5.53 11.66 4.77
CA ASP A 75 6.48 10.91 5.60
C ASP A 75 7.75 10.57 4.79
N PRO A 76 8.97 10.73 5.36
CA PRO A 76 10.23 10.46 4.66
C PRO A 76 10.40 9.02 4.15
N LEU A 77 9.71 8.04 4.76
CA LEU A 77 9.76 6.64 4.35
C LEU A 77 8.86 6.34 3.15
N SER A 78 7.79 7.13 2.97
CA SER A 78 6.74 6.90 1.97
C SER A 78 7.26 6.72 0.53
N PRO A 79 8.20 7.54 0.02
CA PRO A 79 8.74 7.36 -1.34
C PRO A 79 9.39 5.99 -1.54
N GLY A 80 10.18 5.52 -0.58
CA GLY A 80 10.84 4.22 -0.65
C GLY A 80 9.85 3.06 -0.57
N ILE A 81 8.85 3.17 0.31
CA ILE A 81 7.76 2.20 0.44
C ILE A 81 6.97 2.08 -0.88
N LEU A 82 6.60 3.20 -1.48
CA LEU A 82 5.86 3.19 -2.76
C LEU A 82 6.69 2.61 -3.90
N SER A 83 7.97 2.96 -3.99
CA SER A 83 8.86 2.42 -5.02
C SER A 83 8.92 0.89 -4.96
N GLN A 84 9.07 0.33 -3.75
CA GLN A 84 9.13 -1.12 -3.57
C GLN A 84 7.77 -1.79 -3.82
N ALA A 85 6.67 -1.16 -3.40
CA ALA A 85 5.33 -1.66 -3.66
C ALA A 85 5.01 -1.71 -5.17
N ARG A 86 5.42 -0.69 -5.92
CA ARG A 86 5.25 -0.65 -7.39
C ARG A 86 6.04 -1.74 -8.10
N GLU A 87 7.23 -2.06 -7.62
CA GLU A 87 8.02 -3.17 -8.18
C GLU A 87 7.32 -4.53 -7.95
N ILE A 88 6.77 -4.76 -6.76
CA ILE A 88 5.98 -5.97 -6.48
C ILE A 88 4.76 -6.04 -7.41
N ALA A 89 4.01 -4.94 -7.53
CA ALA A 89 2.84 -4.88 -8.41
C ALA A 89 3.19 -5.11 -9.88
N ARG A 90 4.32 -4.58 -10.35
CA ARG A 90 4.81 -4.78 -11.73
C ARG A 90 5.13 -6.25 -11.99
N ARG A 91 5.92 -6.89 -11.13
CA ARG A 91 6.28 -8.32 -11.26
C ARG A 91 5.07 -9.23 -11.28
N ALA A 92 4.05 -8.91 -10.47
CA ALA A 92 2.81 -9.68 -10.41
C ALA A 92 1.91 -9.54 -11.66
N ASN A 93 2.20 -8.59 -12.55
CA ASN A 93 1.51 -8.41 -13.82
C ASN A 93 2.33 -8.98 -15.02
N GLU A 94 3.58 -9.38 -14.78
CA GLU A 94 4.48 -9.94 -15.81
C GLU A 94 4.49 -11.49 -15.81
N GLY A 95 3.84 -12.13 -14.83
CA GLY A 95 3.65 -13.58 -14.74
C GLY A 95 2.22 -13.99 -15.03
#